data_AF-A0A0W8JBX6-F1
#
_entry.id   AF-A0A0W8JBX6-F1
#
_cell.length_a   1.000
_cell.length_b   1.000
_cell.length_c   1.000
_cell.angle_alpha   90.00
_cell.angle_beta   90.00
_cell.angle_gamma   90.00
#
_symmetry.space_group_name_H-M   'P 1'
#
loop_
_entity.id
_entity.type
_entity.pdbx_description
1 polymer ?
#
loop_
_entity_poly.entity_id
_entity_poly.type
_entity_poly.pdbx_seq_one_letter_code
_entity_poly.pdbx_strand_id
1 'polypeptide(L)' 'MEEIRQWRHYTDQQREQIMQRLNGMETSHTCPQCGEPTYCGVSVGESDCWCFHVSTREKTGAPHCLCRRCLSQQPLR' A
#
# COMPACT_ATOMS: atom_id res chain seq x y z
N MET A 1 -0.64 -1.49 -9.13
CA MET A 1 -0.91 -1.56 -10.58
C MET A 1 -1.14 -0.16 -11.15
N GLU A 2 -1.84 0.71 -10.42
CA GLU A 2 -1.92 2.14 -10.78
C GLU A 2 -0.55 2.77 -10.95
N GLU A 3 0.42 2.40 -10.11
CA GLU A 3 1.78 2.94 -10.19
C GLU A 3 2.47 2.59 -11.51
N ILE A 4 2.16 1.42 -12.08
CA ILE A 4 2.68 1.00 -13.40
C ILE A 4 1.96 1.77 -14.50
N ARG A 5 0.63 1.93 -14.40
CA ARG A 5 -0.17 2.67 -15.39
C ARG A 5 0.21 4.15 -15.46
N GLN A 6 0.45 4.77 -14.31
CA GLN A 6 0.77 6.19 -14.18
C GLN A 6 2.28 6.47 -14.20
N TRP A 7 3.13 5.46 -14.34
CA TRP A 7 4.58 5.60 -14.13
C TRP A 7 5.22 6.74 -14.92
N ARG A 8 4.79 6.92 -16.17
CA ARG A 8 5.27 7.99 -17.07
C ARG A 8 4.90 9.40 -16.60
N HIS A 9 3.88 9.53 -15.76
CA HIS A 9 3.35 10.79 -15.24
C HIS A 9 3.97 11.19 -13.89
N TYR A 10 4.67 10.26 -13.22
CA TYR A 10 5.38 10.58 -11.98
C TYR A 10 6.70 11.29 -12.24
N THR A 11 7.05 12.21 -11.36
CA THR A 11 8.40 12.77 -11.27
C THR A 11 9.38 11.72 -10.75
N ASP A 12 10.69 11.94 -10.92
CA ASP A 12 11.70 11.01 -10.43
C ASP A 12 11.65 10.86 -8.90
N GLN A 13 11.37 11.95 -8.18
CA GLN A 13 11.17 11.91 -6.73
C GLN A 13 9.97 11.04 -6.34
N GLN A 14 8.84 11.15 -7.04
CA GLN A 14 7.66 10.31 -6.78
C GLN A 14 7.95 8.83 -7.07
N ARG A 15 8.67 8.54 -8.16
CA ARG A 15 9.09 7.17 -8.49
C ARG A 15 10.01 6.58 -7.42
N GLU A 16 10.96 7.36 -6.93
CA GLU A 16 11.87 6.92 -5.87
C GLU A 16 11.13 6.62 -4.57
N GLN A 17 10.19 7.48 -4.16
CA GLN A 17 9.33 7.24 -2.99
C GLN A 17 8.50 5.95 -3.16
N ILE A 18 7.89 5.75 -4.34
CA ILE A 18 7.16 4.51 -4.64
C ILE A 18 8.08 3.30 -4.50
N MET A 19 9.30 3.36 -5.03
CA MET A 19 10.27 2.26 -4.93
C MET A 19 10.72 2.02 -3.49
N GLN A 20 10.93 3.07 -2.68
CA GLN A 20 11.25 2.93 -1.26
C GLN A 20 10.15 2.22 -0.48
N ARG A 21 8.88 2.55 -0.74
CA ARG A 21 7.72 1.87 -0.14
C ARG A 21 7.62 0.41 -0.58
N LEU A 22 7.86 0.12 -1.86
CA LEU A 22 7.81 -1.24 -2.41
C LEU A 22 8.94 -2.13 -1.86
N ASN A 23 10.12 -1.57 -1.65
CA ASN A 23 11.27 -2.27 -1.08
C ASN A 23 11.24 -2.35 0.45
N GLY A 24 10.22 -1.77 1.10
CA GLY A 24 10.08 -1.77 2.56
C GLY A 24 11.07 -0.86 3.28
N MET A 25 11.68 0.11 2.59
CA MET A 25 12.54 1.13 3.22
C MET A 25 11.71 2.20 3.95
N GLU A 26 10.50 2.49 3.46
CA GLU A 26 9.53 3.38 4.12
C GLU A 26 8.35 2.54 4.62
N THR A 27 8.09 2.59 5.92
CA THR A 27 7.10 1.72 6.58
C THR A 27 6.34 2.49 7.65
N SER A 28 5.05 2.21 7.82
CA SER A 28 4.22 2.79 8.89
C SER A 28 3.94 1.78 10.00
N HIS A 29 3.82 0.49 9.65
CA HIS A 29 3.52 -0.60 10.59
C HIS A 29 3.84 -1.97 9.94
N THR A 30 3.74 -3.03 10.73
CA THR A 30 3.85 -4.42 10.23
C THR A 30 2.49 -4.97 9.82
N CYS A 31 2.43 -5.68 8.69
CA CYS A 31 1.22 -6.35 8.23
C CYS A 31 0.73 -7.36 9.28
N PRO A 32 -0.51 -7.26 9.79
CA PRO A 32 -0.99 -8.15 10.85
C PRO A 32 -1.20 -9.60 10.38
N GLN A 33 -1.16 -9.87 9.06
CA GLN A 33 -1.33 -11.21 8.51
C GLN A 33 0.00 -11.94 8.22
N CYS A 34 1.05 -11.23 7.81
CA CYS A 34 2.33 -11.86 7.43
C CYS A 34 3.56 -11.28 8.10
N GLY A 35 3.42 -10.26 8.96
CA GLY A 35 4.52 -9.62 9.68
C GLY A 35 5.45 -8.74 8.84
N GLU A 36 5.33 -8.76 7.52
CA GLU A 36 6.15 -7.92 6.63
C GLU A 36 5.84 -6.42 6.81
N PRO A 37 6.83 -5.54 6.63
CA PRO A 37 6.59 -4.10 6.67
C PRO A 37 5.56 -3.66 5.63
N THR A 38 4.72 -2.71 6.00
CA THR A 38 3.75 -2.10 5.09
C THR A 38 3.68 -0.60 5.33
N TYR A 39 3.23 0.11 4.31
CA TYR A 39 3.06 1.55 4.33
C TYR A 39 1.58 1.91 4.18
N CYS A 40 1.10 2.83 5.01
CA CYS A 40 -0.21 3.45 4.92
C CYS A 40 -0.03 4.97 4.95
N GLY A 41 -0.25 5.64 3.82
CA GLY A 41 -0.07 7.09 3.71
C GLY A 41 -0.95 7.86 4.70
N VAL A 42 -2.21 7.42 4.89
CA VAL A 42 -3.13 8.02 5.87
C VAL A 42 -2.58 7.95 7.30
N SER A 43 -1.96 6.83 7.68
CA SER A 43 -1.42 6.64 9.03
C SER A 43 -0.22 7.54 9.33
N VAL A 44 0.49 8.01 8.30
CA VAL A 44 1.64 8.92 8.44
C VAL A 44 1.29 10.37 8.04
N GLY A 45 0.01 10.68 7.82
CA GLY A 45 -0.48 12.04 7.57
C GLY A 45 -0.59 12.45 6.10
N GLU A 46 -0.41 11.52 5.15
CA GLU A 46 -0.70 11.76 3.73
C GLU A 46 -2.20 11.70 3.44
N SER A 47 -2.62 12.35 2.36
CA SER A 47 -4.01 12.31 1.88
C SER A 47 -4.33 11.10 0.99
N ASP A 48 -3.32 10.34 0.56
CA ASP A 48 -3.47 9.20 -0.33
C ASP A 48 -2.85 7.93 0.26
N CYS A 49 -3.35 6.76 -0.14
CA CYS A 49 -2.79 5.47 0.22
C CYS A 49 -2.92 4.50 -0.94
N TRP A 50 -1.92 3.63 -1.13
CA TRP A 50 -1.93 2.66 -2.23
C TRP A 50 -3.18 1.78 -2.24
N CYS A 51 -3.80 1.51 -1.08
CA CYS A 51 -4.97 0.66 -0.99
C CYS A 51 -6.24 1.30 -1.56
N PHE A 52 -6.25 2.62 -1.80
CA PHE A 52 -7.36 3.29 -2.48
C PHE A 52 -7.40 2.95 -3.97
N HIS A 53 -6.27 2.51 -4.53
CA HIS A 53 -6.11 2.18 -5.95
C HIS A 53 -6.30 0.69 -6.25
N VAL A 54 -6.74 -0.10 -5.26
CA VAL A 54 -7.13 -1.50 -5.45
C VAL A 54 -8.64 -1.65 -5.35
N SER A 55 -9.19 -2.65 -6.04
CA SER A 55 -10.60 -3.01 -5.94
C SER A 55 -11.00 -3.25 -4.48
N THR A 56 -12.20 -2.79 -4.11
CA THR A 56 -12.76 -2.98 -2.76
C THR A 56 -12.81 -4.47 -2.42
N ARG A 57 -12.29 -4.80 -1.25
CA ARG A 57 -12.30 -6.17 -0.70
C ARG A 57 -13.10 -6.21 0.59
N GLU A 58 -13.45 -7.41 1.01
CA GLU A 58 -14.08 -7.60 2.31
C GLU A 58 -13.22 -7.01 3.44
N LYS A 59 -13.88 -6.38 4.41
CA LYS A 59 -13.17 -5.82 5.57
C LYS A 59 -12.67 -6.97 6.42
N THR A 60 -11.35 -7.08 6.52
CA THR A 60 -10.73 -7.86 7.59
C THR A 60 -10.88 -7.08 8.90
N GLY A 61 -11.33 -7.71 9.98
CA GLY A 61 -11.39 -7.11 11.32
C GLY A 61 -10.02 -6.79 11.94
N ALA A 62 -9.00 -6.58 11.11
CA ALA A 62 -7.64 -6.30 11.51
C ALA A 62 -7.50 -4.85 12.01
N PRO A 63 -6.66 -4.60 13.04
CA PRO A 63 -6.48 -3.28 13.62
C PRO A 63 -5.72 -2.31 12.69
N HIS A 64 -4.95 -2.83 11.73
CA HIS A 64 -4.16 -2.06 10.78
C HIS A 64 -4.30 -2.60 9.35
N CYS A 65 -3.92 -1.78 8.36
CA CYS A 65 -3.94 -2.19 6.95
C CYS A 65 -3.08 -3.43 6.70
N LEU A 66 -3.56 -4.32 5.84
CA LEU A 66 -2.78 -5.42 5.28
C LEU A 66 -1.79 -4.91 4.23
N CYS A 67 -0.67 -5.60 4.02
CA CYS A 67 0.22 -5.33 2.89
C CYS A 67 -0.46 -5.66 1.54
N ARG A 68 0.12 -5.18 0.43
CA ARG A 68 -0.39 -5.40 -0.94
C ARG A 68 -0.68 -6.87 -1.23
N ARG A 69 0.24 -7.75 -0.85
CA ARG A 69 0.11 -9.21 -1.05
C ARG A 69 -1.07 -9.77 -0.27
N CYS A 70 -1.14 -9.52 1.04
CA CYS A 70 -2.20 -10.03 1.90
C CYS A 70 -3.57 -9.44 1.56
N LEU A 71 -3.64 -8.16 1.22
CA LEU A 71 -4.89 -7.54 0.78
C LEU A 71 -5.36 -8.18 -0.54
N SER A 72 -4.47 -8.44 -1.49
CA SER A 72 -4.82 -9.06 -2.78
C SER A 72 -5.40 -10.48 -2.68
N GLN A 73 -5.25 -11.14 -1.53
CA GLN A 73 -5.79 -12.46 -1.24
C GLN A 73 -7.16 -12.41 -0.55
N GLN A 74 -7.61 -11.24 -0.07
CA GLN A 74 -8.93 -11.11 0.55
C GLN A 74 -10.04 -11.24 -0.50
N PRO A 75 -11.22 -11.78 -0.16
CA PRO A 75 -12.33 -11.85 -1.11
C PRO A 75 -12.71 -10.47 -1.67
N LEU A 76 -13.08 -10.43 -2.95
CA LEU A 76 -13.64 -9.23 -3.57
C LEU A 76 -15.06 -9.02 -3.04
N ARG A 77 -15.47 -7.75 -2.92
CA ARG A 77 -16.83 -7.36 -2.52
C ARG A 77 -17.68 -7.03 -3.74
#